data_AF-A0A0Y9PRR2-F1
#
_entry.id   AF-A0A0Y9PRR2-F1
#
_cell.length_a   1.000
_cell.length_b   1.000
_cell.length_c   1.000
_cell.angle_alpha   90.00
_cell.angle_beta   90.00
_cell.angle_gamma   90.00
#
_symmetry.space_group_name_H-M   'P 1'
#
loop_
_entity.id
_entity.type
_entity.pdbx_description
1 polymer ?
#
loop_
_entity_poly.entity_id
_entity_poly.type
_entity_poly.pdbx_seq_one_letter_code
_entity_poly.pdbx_strand_id
1 'polypeptide(L)'
;MFDCLNISDSDLGKIRNVCIYINGYEKIPPPTYDMEKDKIIVCARPIYLLASHHLSIITKELNENDIAFYNYIALFILNGSMFPKMLKFQKFYSHTASNIINCSTQNIKRFIVELKNNKINNRASIISKWEKKNSFLKQEFMSLIANKITKYDEKLINSSWPPID
;
A
#
# COMPACT_ATOMS: atom_id res chain seq x y z
N MET A 1 28.15 35.24 -8.08
CA MET A 1 27.89 33.96 -7.40
C MET A 1 29.16 33.15 -7.52
N PHE A 2 29.88 32.90 -6.43
CA PHE A 2 31.08 32.07 -6.42
C PHE A 2 30.80 30.86 -5.54
N ASP A 3 31.24 29.66 -5.97
CA ASP A 3 30.90 28.33 -5.42
C ASP A 3 29.41 27.97 -5.45
N CYS A 4 28.86 27.76 -6.65
CA CYS A 4 27.52 27.18 -6.79
C CYS A 4 27.60 25.79 -7.42
N LEU A 5 27.02 24.80 -6.72
CA LEU A 5 26.71 23.50 -7.30
C LEU A 5 25.41 23.62 -8.10
N ASN A 6 25.44 23.19 -9.36
CA ASN A 6 24.22 23.07 -10.16
C ASN A 6 23.47 21.80 -9.74
N ILE A 7 22.20 21.93 -9.39
CA ILE A 7 21.33 20.81 -9.03
C ILE A 7 20.11 20.80 -9.93
N SER A 8 19.77 19.62 -10.45
CA SER A 8 18.53 19.47 -11.22
C SER A 8 17.33 19.56 -10.29
N ASP A 9 16.22 20.04 -10.84
CA ASP A 9 14.95 20.15 -10.13
C ASP A 9 14.46 18.78 -9.58
N SER A 10 14.67 17.70 -10.34
CA SER A 10 14.37 16.33 -9.88
C SER A 10 15.26 15.89 -8.72
N ASP A 11 16.55 16.20 -8.76
CA ASP A 11 17.48 15.81 -7.70
C ASP A 11 17.25 16.63 -6.44
N LEU A 12 16.92 17.92 -6.57
CA LEU A 12 16.48 18.76 -5.46
C LEU A 12 15.24 18.16 -4.78
N GLY A 13 14.28 17.65 -5.55
CA GLY A 13 13.08 17.00 -5.02
C GLY A 13 13.35 15.73 -4.22
N LYS A 14 14.44 15.01 -4.51
CA LYS A 14 14.83 13.78 -3.80
C LYS A 14 15.51 14.06 -2.46
N ILE A 15 15.97 15.29 -2.21
CA ILE A 15 16.66 15.65 -0.97
C ILE A 15 15.65 15.68 0.19
N ARG A 16 15.98 14.97 1.26
CA ARG A 16 15.25 15.07 2.53
C ARG A 16 15.72 16.31 3.29
N ASN A 17 14.99 17.40 3.13
CA ASN A 17 15.26 18.67 3.80
C ASN A 17 13.93 19.32 4.24
N VAL A 18 13.95 20.10 5.33
CA VAL A 18 12.78 20.84 5.84
C VAL A 18 12.17 21.81 4.83
N CYS A 19 12.95 22.27 3.84
CA CYS A 19 12.49 23.13 2.77
C CYS A 19 11.81 22.38 1.60
N ILE A 20 11.84 21.05 1.58
CA ILE A 20 11.21 20.21 0.56
C ILE A 20 10.02 19.49 1.19
N TYR A 21 8.82 19.84 0.74
CA TYR A 21 7.57 19.31 1.28
C TYR A 21 6.84 18.43 0.26
N ILE A 22 6.34 17.28 0.70
CA ILE A 22 5.48 16.40 -0.10
C ILE A 22 4.08 16.44 0.49
N ASN A 23 3.14 17.09 -0.21
CA ASN A 23 1.75 17.23 0.22
C ASN A 23 0.91 15.97 -0.03
N GLY A 24 1.38 15.07 -0.90
CA GLY A 24 0.65 13.85 -1.25
C GLY A 24 1.32 13.07 -2.36
N TYR A 25 0.64 11.99 -2.76
CA TYR A 25 1.09 11.11 -3.83
C TYR A 25 0.28 11.36 -5.10
N GLU A 26 0.97 11.32 -6.23
CA GLU A 26 0.38 11.45 -7.54
C GLU A 26 -0.44 10.19 -7.87
N LYS A 27 -1.55 10.39 -8.60
CA LYS A 27 -2.39 9.29 -9.09
C LYS A 27 -1.87 8.71 -10.41
N ILE A 28 -1.07 9.49 -11.14
CA ILE A 28 -0.51 9.13 -12.45
C ILE A 28 0.98 9.51 -12.43
N PRO A 29 1.91 8.55 -12.56
CA PRO A 29 1.69 7.10 -12.57
C PRO A 29 1.04 6.59 -11.26
N PRO A 30 0.23 5.52 -11.32
CA PRO A 30 -0.38 4.97 -10.12
C PRO A 30 0.66 4.35 -9.19
N PRO A 31 0.40 4.31 -7.88
CA PRO A 31 1.18 3.50 -6.93
C PRO A 31 1.30 2.05 -7.40
N THR A 32 2.49 1.48 -7.27
CA THR A 32 2.78 0.09 -7.65
C THR A 32 3.50 -0.64 -6.53
N TYR A 33 3.42 -1.97 -6.55
CA TYR A 33 4.22 -2.84 -5.71
C TYR A 33 5.33 -3.47 -6.55
N ASP A 34 6.58 -3.18 -6.20
CA ASP A 34 7.75 -3.80 -6.82
C ASP A 34 7.98 -5.15 -6.13
N MET A 35 7.67 -6.24 -6.85
CA MET A 35 7.82 -7.60 -6.34
C MET A 35 9.29 -8.03 -6.18
N GLU A 36 10.20 -7.47 -6.97
CA GLU A 36 11.63 -7.81 -6.90
C GLU A 36 12.28 -7.17 -5.67
N LYS A 37 11.93 -5.92 -5.38
CA LYS A 37 12.45 -5.18 -4.23
C LYS A 37 11.65 -5.38 -2.94
N ASP A 38 10.45 -5.95 -3.05
CA ASP A 38 9.51 -6.11 -1.94
C ASP A 38 9.09 -4.74 -1.35
N LYS A 39 8.87 -3.74 -2.22
CA LYS A 39 8.63 -2.33 -1.87
C LYS A 39 7.39 -1.74 -2.54
N ILE A 40 6.79 -0.76 -1.86
CA ILE A 40 5.78 0.10 -2.45
C ILE A 40 6.46 1.29 -3.12
N ILE A 41 6.14 1.52 -4.39
CA ILE A 41 6.64 2.62 -5.19
C ILE A 41 5.49 3.60 -5.46
N VAL A 42 5.70 4.87 -5.13
CA VAL A 42 4.76 5.96 -5.42
C VAL A 42 5.44 7.09 -6.16
N CYS A 43 4.64 7.88 -6.88
CA CYS A 43 5.09 9.15 -7.42
C CYS A 43 4.62 10.29 -6.52
N ALA A 44 5.45 11.32 -6.37
CA ALA A 44 5.11 12.52 -5.61
C ALA A 44 5.63 13.76 -6.33
N ARG A 45 4.95 14.88 -6.15
CA ARG A 45 5.40 16.19 -6.64
C ARG A 45 5.79 17.07 -5.45
N PRO A 46 7.09 17.16 -5.14
CA PRO A 46 7.56 17.96 -4.02
C PRO A 46 7.35 19.45 -4.26
N ILE A 47 7.35 20.22 -3.19
CA ILE A 47 7.27 21.67 -3.18
C ILE A 47 8.51 22.19 -2.46
N TYR A 48 9.26 23.06 -3.13
CA TYR A 48 10.30 23.85 -2.48
C TYR A 48 9.68 25.06 -1.80
N LEU A 49 9.58 24.98 -0.47
CA LEU A 49 8.78 25.89 0.35
C LEU A 49 9.26 27.35 0.28
N LEU A 50 10.57 27.58 0.20
CA LEU A 50 11.13 28.93 0.21
C LEU A 50 10.70 29.78 -1.00
N ALA A 51 10.37 29.13 -2.12
CA ALA A 51 9.90 29.80 -3.33
C ALA A 51 8.48 29.36 -3.73
N SER A 52 7.79 28.58 -2.90
CA SER A 52 6.51 27.94 -3.23
C SER A 52 6.50 27.25 -4.60
N HIS A 53 7.65 26.68 -4.98
CA HIS A 53 7.86 26.15 -6.33
C HIS A 53 7.58 24.66 -6.36
N HIS A 54 6.74 24.21 -7.29
CA HIS A 54 6.53 22.79 -7.53
C HIS A 54 7.72 22.22 -8.30
N LEU A 55 8.38 21.23 -7.69
CA LEU A 55 9.44 20.47 -8.32
C LEU A 55 8.86 19.38 -9.22
N SER A 56 9.73 18.79 -10.03
CA SER A 56 9.46 17.67 -10.91
C SER A 56 8.96 16.48 -10.12
N ILE A 57 8.12 15.68 -10.76
CA ILE A 57 7.64 14.43 -10.17
C ILE A 57 8.85 13.53 -9.89
N ILE A 58 8.89 12.99 -8.69
CA ILE A 58 9.88 12.03 -8.26
C ILE A 58 9.22 10.69 -7.93
N THR A 59 9.98 9.62 -8.08
CA THR A 59 9.63 8.31 -7.56
C THR A 59 10.16 8.16 -6.13
N LYS A 60 9.33 7.64 -5.23
CA LYS A 60 9.66 7.43 -3.82
C LYS A 60 9.23 6.03 -3.38
N GLU A 61 10.12 5.38 -2.64
CA GLU A 61 9.79 4.16 -1.88
C GLU A 61 9.09 4.54 -0.57
N LEU A 62 7.93 3.93 -0.32
CA LEU A 62 7.25 4.09 0.97
C LEU A 62 7.85 3.17 2.03
N ASN A 63 7.83 3.64 3.27
CA ASN A 63 8.21 2.91 4.46
C ASN A 63 7.15 3.06 5.55
N GLU A 64 7.30 2.31 6.65
CA GLU A 64 6.34 2.25 7.75
C GLU A 64 6.05 3.58 8.46
N ASN A 65 6.91 4.59 8.30
CA ASN A 65 6.69 5.92 8.86
C ASN A 65 5.80 6.81 7.97
N ASP A 66 5.56 6.41 6.71
CA ASP A 66 4.68 7.16 5.82
C ASP A 66 3.21 6.91 6.20
N ILE A 67 2.42 8.00 6.32
CA ILE A 67 1.04 8.00 6.86
C ILE A 67 0.12 6.97 6.17
N ALA A 68 0.29 6.75 4.86
CA ALA A 68 -0.55 5.86 4.06
C ALA A 68 0.08 4.48 3.78
N PHE A 69 1.22 4.16 4.39
CA PHE A 69 1.97 2.93 4.08
C PHE A 69 1.14 1.66 4.23
N TYR A 70 0.52 1.45 5.39
CA TYR A 70 -0.30 0.26 5.62
C TYR A 70 -1.58 0.24 4.79
N ASN A 71 -2.10 1.39 4.39
CA ASN A 71 -3.26 1.48 3.49
C ASN A 71 -2.86 0.97 2.10
N TYR A 72 -1.67 1.33 1.62
CA TYR A 72 -1.12 0.80 0.37
C TYR A 72 -0.78 -0.70 0.46
N ILE A 73 -0.20 -1.18 1.57
CA ILE A 73 -0.01 -2.62 1.79
C ILE A 73 -1.34 -3.37 1.69
N ALA A 74 -2.39 -2.88 2.37
CA ALA A 74 -3.71 -3.48 2.28
C ALA A 74 -4.26 -3.46 0.84
N LEU A 75 -4.08 -2.35 0.11
CA LEU A 75 -4.48 -2.23 -1.28
C LEU A 75 -3.80 -3.29 -2.16
N PHE A 76 -2.48 -3.46 -2.03
CA PHE A 76 -1.71 -4.37 -2.87
C PHE A 76 -1.90 -5.85 -2.52
N ILE A 77 -2.28 -6.16 -1.27
CA ILE A 77 -2.76 -7.49 -0.89
C ILE A 77 -4.11 -7.76 -1.56
N LEU A 78 -5.08 -6.86 -1.38
CA LEU A 78 -6.45 -7.06 -1.83
C LEU A 78 -6.57 -7.05 -3.36
N ASN A 79 -5.88 -6.14 -4.04
CA ASN A 79 -5.94 -6.07 -5.51
C ASN A 79 -5.13 -7.18 -6.20
N GLY A 80 -4.40 -8.01 -5.44
CA GLY A 80 -3.62 -9.15 -5.96
C GLY A 80 -2.22 -8.81 -6.47
N SER A 81 -1.74 -7.57 -6.33
CA SER A 81 -0.39 -7.17 -6.76
C SER A 81 0.70 -7.89 -5.95
N MET A 82 0.44 -8.20 -4.67
CA MET A 82 1.35 -9.00 -3.84
C MET A 82 1.07 -10.51 -3.91
N PHE A 83 -0.20 -10.87 -4.13
CA PHE A 83 -0.70 -12.25 -4.08
C PHE A 83 -1.71 -12.50 -5.19
N PRO A 84 -1.31 -13.01 -6.37
CA PRO A 84 -2.18 -13.20 -7.51
C PRO A 84 -3.43 -14.07 -7.22
N LYS A 85 -3.34 -15.03 -6.28
CA LYS A 85 -4.51 -15.83 -5.85
C LYS A 85 -5.64 -14.98 -5.26
N MET A 86 -5.36 -13.78 -4.75
CA MET A 86 -6.38 -12.84 -4.26
C MET A 86 -7.31 -12.33 -5.38
N LEU A 87 -6.85 -12.33 -6.64
CA LEU A 87 -7.67 -11.92 -7.79
C LEU A 87 -8.99 -12.72 -7.89
N LYS A 88 -8.98 -13.99 -7.46
CA LYS A 88 -10.18 -14.86 -7.45
C LYS A 88 -11.31 -14.30 -6.58
N PHE A 89 -10.98 -13.45 -5.60
CA PHE A 89 -11.93 -12.89 -4.66
C PHE A 89 -12.40 -11.48 -5.02
N GLN A 90 -11.83 -10.85 -6.06
CA GLN A 90 -12.19 -9.47 -6.44
C GLN A 90 -13.68 -9.27 -6.71
N LYS A 91 -14.36 -10.29 -7.26
CA LYS A 91 -15.81 -10.27 -7.51
C LYS A 91 -16.65 -10.04 -6.25
N PHE A 92 -16.09 -10.34 -5.06
CA PHE A 92 -16.77 -10.18 -3.78
C PHE A 92 -16.51 -8.81 -3.14
N TYR A 93 -15.59 -8.00 -3.67
CA TYR A 93 -15.28 -6.71 -3.09
C TYR A 93 -16.43 -5.72 -3.32
N SER A 94 -16.76 -4.96 -2.28
CA SER A 94 -17.68 -3.82 -2.31
C SER A 94 -16.95 -2.48 -2.23
N HIS A 95 -15.66 -2.53 -1.88
CA HIS A 95 -14.81 -1.36 -1.71
C HIS A 95 -14.02 -1.07 -2.98
N THR A 96 -13.77 0.21 -3.24
CA THR A 96 -12.85 0.65 -4.29
C THR A 96 -11.43 0.82 -3.73
N ALA A 97 -10.44 0.97 -4.61
CA ALA A 97 -9.08 1.33 -4.20
C ALA A 97 -9.05 2.62 -3.33
N SER A 98 -9.89 3.61 -3.68
CA SER A 98 -10.05 4.85 -2.92
C SER A 98 -10.56 4.60 -1.50
N ASN A 99 -11.51 3.67 -1.32
CA ASN A 99 -12.01 3.31 0.02
C ASN A 99 -10.92 2.69 0.90
N ILE A 100 -9.98 1.94 0.32
CA ILE A 100 -8.84 1.35 1.05
C ILE A 100 -7.84 2.45 1.41
N ILE A 101 -7.42 3.26 0.44
CA ILE A 101 -6.43 4.34 0.63
C ILE A 101 -6.92 5.34 1.68
N ASN A 102 -8.20 5.69 1.67
CA ASN A 102 -8.79 6.63 2.62
C ASN A 102 -9.30 5.97 3.91
N CYS A 103 -9.15 4.64 4.06
CA CYS A 103 -9.63 3.88 5.21
C CYS A 103 -11.11 4.18 5.56
N SER A 104 -11.99 4.20 4.57
CA SER A 104 -13.34 4.78 4.69
C SER A 104 -14.35 3.94 5.49
N THR A 105 -14.05 2.67 5.80
CA THR A 105 -14.99 1.77 6.51
C THR A 105 -14.32 1.08 7.70
N GLN A 106 -15.12 0.71 8.69
CA GLN A 106 -14.61 0.04 9.89
C GLN A 106 -13.95 -1.31 9.60
N ASN A 107 -14.45 -2.06 8.61
CA ASN A 107 -13.86 -3.36 8.24
C ASN A 107 -12.48 -3.18 7.57
N ILE A 108 -12.34 -2.17 6.71
CA ILE A 108 -11.04 -1.78 6.13
C ILE A 108 -10.08 -1.33 7.24
N LYS A 109 -10.56 -0.51 8.18
CA LYS A 109 -9.76 -0.05 9.32
C LYS A 109 -9.24 -1.22 10.16
N ARG A 110 -10.08 -2.21 10.46
CA ARG A 110 -9.67 -3.42 11.18
C ARG A 110 -8.57 -4.19 10.44
N PHE A 111 -8.74 -4.39 9.13
CA PHE A 111 -7.74 -5.06 8.30
C PHE A 111 -6.39 -4.33 8.33
N ILE A 112 -6.38 -3.00 8.17
CA ILE A 112 -5.16 -2.18 8.20
C ILE A 112 -4.52 -2.16 9.60
N VAL A 113 -5.32 -2.06 10.67
CA VAL A 113 -4.82 -2.11 12.04
C VAL A 113 -4.14 -3.45 12.33
N GLU A 114 -4.70 -4.56 11.86
CA GLU A 114 -4.12 -5.89 12.07
C GLU A 114 -2.77 -6.04 11.33
N LEU A 115 -2.65 -5.49 10.12
CA LEU A 115 -1.36 -5.39 9.41
C LEU A 115 -0.33 -4.58 10.22
N LYS A 116 -0.75 -3.43 10.76
CA LYS A 116 0.12 -2.54 11.54
C LYS A 116 0.57 -3.17 12.86
N ASN A 117 -0.34 -3.77 13.61
CA ASN A 117 -0.04 -4.41 14.90
C ASN A 117 0.95 -5.57 14.75
N ASN A 118 0.91 -6.25 13.61
CA ASN A 118 1.81 -7.37 13.30
C ASN A 118 3.06 -6.96 12.50
N LYS A 119 3.26 -5.65 12.28
CA LYS A 119 4.40 -5.10 11.52
C LYS A 119 4.57 -5.73 10.13
N ILE A 120 3.44 -5.88 9.43
CA ILE A 120 3.42 -6.40 8.06
C ILE A 120 3.84 -5.30 7.11
N ASN A 121 5.14 -5.28 6.81
CA ASN A 121 5.77 -4.20 6.04
C ASN A 121 5.97 -4.56 4.57
N ASN A 122 5.91 -5.84 4.21
CA ASN A 122 6.20 -6.32 2.86
C ASN A 122 5.69 -7.75 2.64
N ARG A 123 5.86 -8.30 1.44
CA ARG A 123 5.37 -9.63 1.06
C ARG A 123 6.06 -10.72 1.88
N ALA A 124 7.36 -10.58 2.14
CA ALA A 124 8.08 -11.55 2.96
C ALA A 124 7.51 -11.64 4.39
N SER A 125 7.19 -10.51 5.01
CA SER A 125 6.68 -10.43 6.39
C SER A 125 5.33 -11.11 6.58
N ILE A 126 4.41 -10.97 5.61
CA ILE A 126 3.09 -11.62 5.68
C ILE A 126 3.19 -13.12 5.40
N ILE A 127 4.06 -13.55 4.47
CA ILE A 127 4.30 -14.98 4.22
C ILE A 127 4.84 -15.65 5.50
N SER A 128 5.86 -15.08 6.12
CA SER A 128 6.40 -15.61 7.38
C SER A 128 5.35 -15.63 8.51
N LYS A 129 4.43 -14.65 8.51
CA LYS A 129 3.31 -14.64 9.47
C LYS A 129 2.32 -15.77 9.19
N TRP A 130 1.99 -16.02 7.92
CA TRP A 130 1.11 -17.11 7.53
C TRP A 130 1.71 -18.48 7.84
N GLU A 131 3.00 -18.70 7.61
CA GLU A 131 3.69 -19.94 8.00
C GLU A 131 3.51 -20.28 9.50
N LYS A 132 3.52 -19.26 10.35
CA LYS A 132 3.32 -19.40 11.81
C LYS A 132 1.84 -19.50 12.21
N LYS A 133 0.96 -18.80 11.48
CA LYS A 133 -0.49 -18.72 11.74
C LYS A 133 -1.22 -18.63 10.41
N ASN A 134 -1.56 -19.78 9.83
CA ASN A 134 -2.24 -19.86 8.54
C ASN A 134 -3.55 -19.04 8.50
N SER A 135 -4.25 -18.90 9.62
CA SER A 135 -5.51 -18.14 9.72
C SER A 135 -5.33 -16.62 9.83
N PHE A 136 -4.10 -16.09 9.87
CA PHE A 136 -3.83 -14.66 9.99
C PHE A 136 -4.53 -13.87 8.86
N LEU A 137 -5.15 -12.73 9.21
CA LEU A 137 -5.98 -11.85 8.36
C LEU A 137 -7.25 -12.44 7.76
N LYS A 138 -7.53 -13.73 7.99
CA LYS A 138 -8.67 -14.39 7.36
C LYS A 138 -10.00 -13.83 7.86
N GLN A 139 -10.15 -13.58 9.16
CA GLN A 139 -11.39 -13.06 9.72
C GLN A 139 -11.64 -11.61 9.28
N GLU A 140 -10.59 -10.81 9.26
CA GLU A 140 -10.60 -9.44 8.79
C GLU A 140 -10.99 -9.40 7.30
N PHE A 141 -10.41 -10.28 6.50
CA PHE A 141 -10.78 -10.45 5.09
C PHE A 141 -12.24 -10.85 4.91
N MET A 142 -12.71 -11.87 5.64
CA MET A 142 -14.10 -12.33 5.59
C MET A 142 -15.07 -11.19 5.94
N SER A 143 -14.73 -10.35 6.92
CA SER A 143 -15.55 -9.18 7.28
C SER A 143 -15.66 -8.14 6.16
N LEU A 144 -14.69 -8.06 5.23
CA LEU A 144 -14.75 -7.16 4.09
C LEU A 144 -15.76 -7.61 3.02
N ILE A 145 -16.06 -8.91 2.97
CA ILE A 145 -16.85 -9.52 1.89
C ILE A 145 -18.11 -10.26 2.37
N ALA A 146 -18.34 -10.33 3.68
CA ALA A 146 -19.38 -11.13 4.33
C ALA A 146 -20.79 -10.96 3.71
N ASN A 147 -21.13 -9.75 3.25
CA ASN A 147 -22.46 -9.43 2.71
C ASN A 147 -22.69 -9.94 1.28
N LYS A 148 -21.69 -10.54 0.62
CA LYS A 148 -21.74 -10.94 -0.80
C LYS A 148 -21.37 -12.40 -1.06
N ILE A 149 -21.02 -13.17 -0.02
CA ILE A 149 -20.54 -14.54 -0.17
C ILE A 149 -21.61 -15.55 0.23
N THR A 150 -21.70 -16.65 -0.51
CA THR A 150 -22.51 -17.82 -0.13
C THR A 150 -21.70 -18.76 0.78
N LYS A 151 -22.35 -19.76 1.38
CA LYS A 151 -21.65 -20.84 2.11
C LYS A 151 -20.65 -21.61 1.23
N TYR A 152 -20.89 -21.67 -0.08
CA TYR A 152 -19.96 -22.29 -1.03
C TYR A 152 -18.70 -21.43 -1.22
N ASP A 153 -18.86 -20.12 -1.39
CA ASP A 153 -17.75 -19.18 -1.51
C ASP A 153 -16.89 -19.15 -0.24
N GLU A 154 -17.52 -19.25 0.93
CA GLU A 154 -16.81 -19.38 2.21
C GLU A 154 -15.93 -20.64 2.26
N LYS A 155 -16.41 -21.79 1.77
CA LYS A 155 -15.59 -23.01 1.66
C LYS A 155 -14.41 -22.83 0.71
N LEU A 156 -14.60 -22.13 -0.41
CA LEU A 156 -13.54 -21.81 -1.37
C LEU A 156 -12.44 -20.95 -0.71
N ILE A 157 -12.83 -19.91 0.01
CA ILE A 157 -11.89 -19.05 0.75
C ILE A 157 -11.20 -19.86 1.84
N ASN A 158 -11.93 -20.70 2.55
CA ASN A 158 -11.38 -21.51 3.63
C ASN A 158 -10.30 -22.49 3.17
N SER A 159 -10.47 -23.08 1.99
CA SER A 159 -9.53 -24.03 1.39
C SER A 159 -8.38 -23.37 0.62
N SER A 160 -8.55 -22.12 0.20
CA SER A 160 -7.54 -21.37 -0.57
C SER A 160 -6.73 -20.38 0.29
N TRP A 161 -6.92 -20.39 1.60
CA TRP A 161 -6.22 -19.50 2.54
C TRP A 161 -5.10 -20.24 3.27
N PRO A 162 -3.88 -19.66 3.38
CA PRO A 162 -3.48 -18.35 2.89
C PRO A 162 -3.30 -18.32 1.36
N PRO A 163 -3.51 -17.16 0.70
CA PRO A 163 -3.46 -17.01 -0.76
C PRO A 163 -2.01 -16.92 -1.29
N ILE A 164 -1.13 -17.79 -0.81
CA ILE A 164 0.27 -17.91 -1.23
C ILE A 164 0.32 -18.89 -2.40
N ASP A 165 1.22 -18.67 -3.38
CA ASP A 165 1.43 -19.60 -4.50
C ASP A 165 1.98 -20.95 -4.09
#